data_AF-X1JYX4-F1
#
_entry.id   AF-X1JYX4-F1
#
_cell.length_a   1.000
_cell.length_b   1.000
_cell.length_c   1.000
_cell.angle_alpha   90.00
_cell.angle_beta   90.00
_cell.angle_gamma   90.00
#
_symmetry.space_group_name_H-M   'P 1'
#
loop_
_entity.id
_entity.type
_entity.pdbx_description
1 polymer ?
#
loop_
_entity_poly.entity_id
_entity_poly.type
_entity_poly.pdbx_seq_one_letter_code
_entity_poly.pdbx_strand_id
1 'polypeptide(L)' 'MTRESKFYKALRDIFIGAKVEGKSGYINLMRIKSRYFEKGVFPKLQMDIEKTSEPFPVFKRKFF' A
#
# COMPACT_ATOMS: atom_id res chain seq x y z
N MET A 1 -16.36 4.04 3.83
CA MET A 1 -15.00 3.45 3.88
C MET A 1 -14.84 2.66 5.17
N THR A 2 -14.36 1.41 5.09
CA THR A 2 -14.01 0.58 6.26
C THR A 2 -12.70 1.05 6.91
N ARG A 3 -12.42 0.65 8.16
CA ARG A 3 -11.13 0.94 8.80
C ARG A 3 -9.95 0.34 8.04
N GLU A 4 -10.13 -0.88 7.55
CA GLU A 4 -9.17 -1.57 6.68
C GLU A 4 -8.86 -0.78 5.40
N SER A 5 -9.89 -0.25 4.74
CA SER A 5 -9.71 0.62 3.58
C SER A 5 -8.94 1.91 3.93
N LYS A 6 -9.16 2.49 5.11
CA LYS A 6 -8.39 3.66 5.58
C LYS A 6 -6.93 3.31 5.87
N PHE A 7 -6.67 2.17 6.50
CA PHE A 7 -5.32 1.68 6.77
C PHE A 7 -4.53 1.46 5.48
N TYR A 8 -5.11 0.73 4.53
CA TYR A 8 -4.47 0.48 3.23
C TYR A 8 -4.25 1.75 2.42
N LYS A 9 -5.18 2.71 2.49
CA LYS A 9 -4.99 4.02 1.89
C LYS A 9 -3.81 4.77 2.54
N ALA A 10 -3.75 4.81 3.87
CA ALA A 10 -2.65 5.46 4.58
C ALA A 10 -1.29 4.83 4.25
N LEU A 11 -1.21 3.49 4.17
CA LEU A 11 -0.02 2.80 3.70
C LEU A 11 0.38 3.22 2.28
N ARG A 12 -0.58 3.27 1.35
CA ARG A 12 -0.32 3.71 -0.02
C ARG A 12 0.19 5.15 -0.06
N ASP A 13 -0.42 6.03 0.71
CA ASP A 13 -0.05 7.44 0.80
C ASP A 13 1.36 7.63 1.39
N ILE A 14 1.79 6.80 2.35
CA ILE A 14 3.16 6.82 2.91
C ILE A 14 4.21 6.45 1.84
N PHE A 15 3.92 5.44 1.01
CA PHE A 15 4.90 4.92 0.05
C PHE A 15 4.95 5.70 -1.27
N ILE A 16 3.80 6.15 -1.76
CA ILE A 16 3.69 6.89 -3.02
C ILE A 16 3.86 8.39 -2.78
N GLY A 17 3.35 8.90 -1.66
CA GLY A 17 3.36 10.31 -1.35
C GLY A 17 2.41 11.11 -2.25
N ALA A 18 2.79 12.35 -2.52
CA ALA A 18 2.04 13.23 -3.40
C ALA A 18 2.09 12.76 -4.87
N LYS A 19 1.09 13.20 -5.65
CA LYS A 19 1.02 12.88 -7.08
C LYS A 19 2.29 13.37 -7.81
N VAL A 20 2.92 12.47 -8.54
CA VAL A 20 4.16 12.73 -9.27
C VAL A 20 3.86 13.38 -10.64
N GLU A 21 3.96 14.70 -10.71
CA GLU A 21 3.67 15.50 -11.92
C GLU A 21 4.94 16.04 -12.60
N GLY A 22 4.84 16.35 -13.91
CA GLY A 22 5.93 16.93 -14.70
C GLY A 22 6.73 15.94 -15.57
N LYS A 23 7.85 16.42 -16.12
CA LYS A 23 8.77 15.68 -17.00
C LYS A 23 10.21 15.99 -16.61
N SER A 24 10.84 15.09 -15.85
CA SER A 24 12.27 15.10 -15.54
C SER A 24 12.75 13.68 -15.21
N GLY A 25 14.07 13.45 -15.16
CA GLY A 25 14.63 12.16 -14.77
C GLY A 25 14.20 11.73 -13.36
N TYR A 26 14.25 12.66 -12.40
CA TYR A 26 13.77 12.43 -11.03
C TYR A 26 12.28 12.05 -10.99
N ILE A 27 11.45 12.76 -11.74
CA ILE A 27 10.01 12.45 -11.86
C ILE A 27 9.78 11.05 -12.45
N ASN A 28 10.59 10.64 -13.42
CA ASN A 28 10.50 9.29 -13.98
C ASN A 28 10.87 8.21 -12.94
N LEU A 29 11.92 8.45 -12.14
CA LEU A 29 12.31 7.56 -11.04
C LEU A 29 11.20 7.43 -10.00
N MET A 30 10.56 8.55 -9.61
CA MET A 30 9.44 8.51 -8.66
C MET A 30 8.24 7.73 -9.22
N ARG A 31 7.95 7.85 -10.53
CA ARG A 31 6.92 7.03 -11.20
C ARG A 31 7.28 5.54 -11.23
N ILE A 32 8.55 5.20 -11.43
CA ILE A 32 9.01 3.80 -11.39
C ILE A 32 8.87 3.23 -9.98
N LYS A 33 9.36 3.96 -8.96
CA LYS A 33 9.22 3.59 -7.54
C LYS A 33 7.75 3.36 -7.16
N SER A 34 6.88 4.30 -7.52
CA SER A 34 5.44 4.21 -7.23
C SER A 34 4.81 2.99 -7.90
N ARG A 35 5.08 2.76 -9.19
CA ARG A 35 4.57 1.59 -9.92
C ARG A 35 5.07 0.27 -9.34
N TYR A 36 6.34 0.21 -8.94
CA TYR A 36 6.92 -0.98 -8.32
C TYR A 36 6.21 -1.31 -7.00
N PHE A 37 5.97 -0.30 -6.16
CA PHE A 37 5.21 -0.50 -4.93
C PHE A 37 3.77 -0.95 -5.22
N GLU A 38 3.03 -0.22 -6.06
CA GLU A 38 1.61 -0.50 -6.33
C GLU A 38 1.36 -1.87 -6.98
N LYS A 39 2.22 -2.27 -7.91
CA LYS A 39 2.00 -3.50 -8.71
C LYS A 39 2.73 -4.71 -8.17
N GLY A 40 3.83 -4.51 -7.44
CA GLY A 40 4.67 -5.59 -6.92
C GLY A 40 4.51 -5.78 -5.43
N VAL A 41 4.90 -4.76 -4.67
CA VAL A 41 5.00 -4.88 -3.20
C VAL A 41 3.61 -4.93 -2.54
N PHE A 42 2.73 -4.02 -2.90
CA PHE A 42 1.44 -3.82 -2.24
C PHE A 42 0.52 -5.04 -2.32
N PRO A 43 0.31 -5.68 -3.50
CA PRO A 43 -0.52 -6.88 -3.57
C PRO A 43 0.04 -8.04 -2.75
N LYS A 44 1.38 -8.18 -2.72
CA LYS A 44 2.03 -9.23 -1.92
C LYS A 44 1.89 -8.96 -0.42
N LEU A 45 2.07 -7.71 0.01
CA LEU A 45 1.85 -7.30 1.39
C LEU A 45 0.41 -7.57 1.85
N GLN A 46 -0.59 -7.24 1.02
CA GLN A 46 -1.99 -7.53 1.34
C GLN A 46 -2.25 -9.03 1.48
N MET A 47 -1.70 -9.83 0.57
CA MET A 47 -1.81 -11.29 0.65
C MET A 47 -1.14 -11.85 1.91
N ASP A 48 0.03 -11.34 2.28
CA ASP A 48 0.75 -11.79 3.47
C ASP A 48 -0.02 -11.42 4.75
N ILE A 49 -0.56 -10.20 4.83
CA ILE A 49 -1.41 -9.77 5.95
C ILE A 49 -2.64 -10.66 6.06
N GLU A 50 -3.31 -10.96 4.94
CA GLU A 50 -4.50 -11.84 4.92
C GLU A 50 -4.16 -13.22 5.47
N LYS A 51 -3.16 -13.87 4.90
CA LYS A 51 -2.73 -15.23 5.29
C LYS A 51 -2.27 -15.32 6.73
N THR A 52 -1.47 -14.36 7.21
CA THR A 52 -0.99 -14.35 8.59
C THR A 52 -2.11 -14.02 9.58
N SER A 53 -3.16 -13.33 9.14
CA SER A 53 -4.30 -12.96 9.98
C SER A 53 -5.43 -14.00 10.00
N GLU A 54 -5.45 -14.96 9.06
CA GLU A 54 -6.45 -16.05 8.99
C GLU A 54 -6.63 -16.79 10.34
N PRO A 55 -5.56 -17.17 11.06
CA PRO A 55 -5.71 -17.85 12.35
C PRO A 55 -6.24 -16.94 13.47
N PHE A 56 -6.26 -15.62 13.27
CA PHE A 56 -6.56 -14.62 14.29
C PHE A 56 -7.63 -13.60 13.83
N PRO A 57 -8.86 -14.04 13.51
CA PRO A 57 -9.90 -13.17 12.93
C PRO A 57 -10.34 -12.05 13.86
N VAL A 58 -10.28 -12.26 15.18
CA VAL A 58 -10.56 -11.22 16.19
C VAL A 58 -9.47 -10.15 16.20
N PHE A 59 -8.21 -10.55 16.05
CA PHE A 59 -7.08 -9.62 16.01
C PHE A 59 -7.13 -8.78 14.73
N LYS A 60 -7.40 -9.40 13.57
CA LYS A 60 -7.56 -8.70 12.28
C LYS A 60 -8.55 -7.54 12.38
N ARG A 61 -9.70 -7.75 13.04
CA ARG A 61 -10.72 -6.71 13.25
C ARG A 61 -10.28 -5.59 14.21
N LYS A 62 -9.35 -5.86 15.14
CA LYS A 62 -8.80 -4.86 16.06
C LYS A 62 -7.62 -4.10 15.46
N PHE A 63 -6.89 -4.75 14.56
CA PHE A 63 -5.70 -4.19 13.91
C PHE A 63 -6.05 -3.01 13.00
N PHE A 64 -7.18 -3.09 12.29
CA PHE A 64 -7.74 -2.00 11.50
C PHE A 64 -8.67 -1.09 12.31
#